data_AF-A0A2B7YFI5-F1
#
_entry.id   AF-A0A2B7YFI5-F1
#
_cell.length_a   1.000
_cell.length_b   1.000
_cell.length_c   1.000
_cell.angle_alpha   90.00
_cell.angle_beta   90.00
_cell.angle_gamma   90.00
#
_symmetry.space_group_name_H-M   'P 1'
#
loop_
_entity.id
_entity.type
_entity.pdbx_description
1 polymer ?
#
loop_
_entity_poly.entity_id
_entity_poly.type
_entity_poly.pdbx_seq_one_letter_code
_entity_poly.pdbx_strand_id
1 'polypeptide(L)'
;MLKVLNEVIKNIKQSEKSALIVLKGFNEEIFKEISKDIEPAFFSEFFLEENFLQILLENKKRFFKKLQLLENGVYLVRYEELLILEQNLILYDNTIFILENNLFKYYLYDFHTKEKENVINFIKNRDNEILDIHEKNIYSSFFSDLILNKENIYISYKDLNINSEEIKIEIEKVFPYEEYTLNNFQKIDNSFTKIEEYSINNFICNEKLKYEILNNKFKDTLFVLINKNYINKTNVKNDLGVLKYLCSLKEINLICCTKINDLKNGFRTDIQNLLKRYWNSNEFRVLKFYSNPDISNQKIELSQGDLIEEVIEEVENSKKNLNYNNIFITAPTGSGKSIFFFKYQLYI
;
A
#
# COMPACT_ATOMS: atom_id res chain seq x y z
N MET A 1 7.13 0.59 18.14
CA MET A 1 5.90 -0.17 17.83
C MET A 1 5.40 -0.94 19.05
N LEU A 2 6.07 -2.01 19.48
CA LEU A 2 5.66 -2.86 20.61
C LEU A 2 5.34 -2.07 21.90
N LYS A 3 6.13 -1.05 22.24
CA LYS A 3 5.89 -0.18 23.40
C LYS A 3 4.50 0.46 23.40
N VAL A 4 4.08 1.04 22.27
CA VAL A 4 2.78 1.72 22.14
C VAL A 4 1.65 0.70 22.19
N LEU A 5 1.80 -0.44 21.51
CA LEU A 5 0.83 -1.52 21.54
C LEU A 5 0.63 -2.09 22.95
N ASN A 6 1.72 -2.31 23.71
CA ASN A 6 1.66 -2.77 25.09
C ASN A 6 0.96 -1.77 26.02
N GLU A 7 1.07 -0.46 25.74
CA GLU A 7 0.36 0.57 26.51
C GLU A 7 -1.16 0.50 26.28
N VAL A 8 -1.58 0.37 25.02
CA VAL A 8 -3.01 0.19 24.66
C VAL A 8 -3.57 -1.08 25.31
N ILE A 9 -2.85 -2.20 25.19
CA ILE A 9 -3.22 -3.48 25.81
C ILE A 9 -3.32 -3.37 27.33
N LYS A 10 -2.38 -2.67 27.97
CA LYS A 10 -2.40 -2.46 29.42
C LYS A 10 -3.63 -1.68 29.87
N ASN A 11 -4.03 -0.66 29.11
CA ASN A 11 -5.24 0.11 29.41
C ASN A 11 -6.49 -0.76 29.34
N ILE A 12 -6.60 -1.62 28.32
CA ILE A 12 -7.71 -2.58 28.18
C ILE A 12 -7.74 -3.57 29.36
N LYS A 13 -6.59 -4.13 29.75
CA LYS A 13 -6.50 -5.04 30.90
C LYS A 13 -6.85 -4.38 32.24
N GLN A 14 -6.79 -3.05 32.32
CA GLN A 14 -7.17 -2.29 33.51
C GLN A 14 -8.67 -1.97 33.53
N SER A 15 -9.30 -1.78 32.37
CA SER A 15 -10.74 -1.50 32.26
C SER A 15 -11.60 -2.76 32.25
N GLU A 16 -11.11 -3.85 31.66
CA GLU A 16 -11.87 -5.06 31.39
C GLU A 16 -11.38 -6.27 32.17
N LYS A 17 -12.31 -6.98 32.81
CA LYS A 17 -12.01 -8.25 33.50
C LYS A 17 -11.96 -9.44 32.54
N SER A 18 -12.72 -9.37 31.44
CA SER A 18 -12.81 -10.43 30.44
C SER A 18 -13.00 -9.82 29.06
N ALA A 19 -12.12 -10.16 28.12
CA ALA A 19 -12.14 -9.61 26.77
C ALA A 19 -11.30 -10.44 25.79
N LEU A 20 -11.58 -10.30 24.49
CA LEU A 20 -10.67 -10.73 23.44
C LEU A 20 -9.90 -9.52 22.91
N ILE A 21 -8.58 -9.61 22.87
CA ILE A 21 -7.71 -8.65 22.21
C ILE A 21 -7.28 -9.26 20.88
N VAL A 22 -7.76 -8.69 19.79
CA VAL A 22 -7.50 -9.14 18.42
C VAL A 22 -6.44 -8.24 17.80
N LEU A 23 -5.33 -8.82 17.33
CA LEU A 23 -4.30 -8.09 16.61
C LEU A 23 -4.56 -8.13 15.10
N LYS A 24 -4.85 -6.97 14.50
CA LYS A 24 -5.05 -6.80 13.05
C LYS A 24 -3.84 -6.09 12.43
N GLY A 25 -3.14 -6.77 11.53
CA GLY A 25 -2.03 -6.17 10.78
C GLY A 25 -0.69 -6.14 11.53
N PHE A 26 -0.51 -6.99 12.54
CA PHE A 26 0.76 -7.19 13.25
C PHE A 26 1.39 -8.52 12.83
N ASN A 27 2.72 -8.56 12.75
CA ASN A 27 3.44 -9.77 12.32
C ASN A 27 3.51 -10.83 13.44
N GLU A 28 3.92 -12.03 13.04
CA GLU A 28 4.07 -13.18 13.94
C GLU A 28 4.99 -12.91 15.14
N GLU A 29 6.06 -12.17 14.93
CA GLU A 29 7.02 -11.82 15.99
C GLU A 29 6.35 -10.98 17.08
N ILE A 30 5.57 -9.96 16.71
CA ILE A 30 4.82 -9.14 17.66
C ILE A 30 3.77 -9.97 18.40
N PHE A 31 3.04 -10.83 17.69
CA PHE A 31 2.07 -11.72 18.32
C PHE A 31 2.74 -12.62 19.37
N LYS A 32 3.87 -13.25 19.02
CA LYS A 32 4.67 -14.09 19.94
C LYS A 32 5.16 -13.30 21.15
N GLU A 33 5.66 -12.08 20.97
CA GLU A 33 6.11 -11.24 22.08
C GLU A 33 4.96 -10.92 23.06
N ILE A 34 3.78 -10.56 22.56
CA ILE A 34 2.60 -10.26 23.41
C ILE A 34 2.06 -11.52 24.07
N SER A 35 2.13 -12.67 23.38
CA SER A 35 1.67 -13.95 23.90
C SER A 35 2.41 -14.44 25.15
N LYS A 36 3.56 -13.83 25.49
CA LYS A 36 4.29 -14.09 26.74
C LYS A 36 3.53 -13.57 27.97
N ASP A 37 2.76 -12.50 27.80
CA ASP A 37 2.04 -11.82 28.88
C ASP A 37 0.51 -12.02 28.82
N ILE A 38 0.00 -12.51 27.69
CA ILE A 38 -1.43 -12.75 27.45
C ILE A 38 -1.59 -14.11 26.78
N GLU A 39 -2.41 -14.98 27.38
CA GLU A 39 -2.66 -16.30 26.84
C GLU A 39 -3.35 -16.21 25.47
N PRO A 40 -2.86 -16.89 24.43
CA PRO A 40 -3.60 -17.06 23.19
C PRO A 40 -4.94 -17.74 23.43
N ALA A 41 -6.01 -17.20 22.85
CA ALA A 41 -7.37 -17.74 22.97
C ALA A 41 -7.49 -19.16 22.40
N PHE A 42 -6.72 -19.44 21.35
CA PHE A 42 -6.85 -20.64 20.53
C PHE A 42 -5.55 -21.45 20.47
N PHE A 43 -5.57 -22.48 19.63
CA PHE A 43 -4.59 -23.57 19.60
C PHE A 43 -3.24 -23.11 19.05
N SER A 44 -2.32 -22.75 19.95
CA SER A 44 -0.98 -22.27 19.58
C SER A 44 -0.16 -23.29 18.79
N GLU A 45 -0.49 -24.58 18.89
CA GLU A 45 0.11 -25.63 18.06
C GLU A 45 -0.04 -25.37 16.55
N PHE A 46 -1.08 -24.68 16.12
CA PHE A 46 -1.33 -24.40 14.69
C PHE A 46 -0.49 -23.25 14.14
N PHE A 47 0.13 -22.42 14.98
CA PHE A 47 0.86 -21.23 14.54
C PHE A 47 2.15 -21.52 13.76
N LEU A 48 2.63 -22.77 13.80
CA LEU A 48 3.85 -23.19 13.13
C LEU A 48 3.56 -24.08 11.91
N GLU A 49 2.29 -24.34 11.63
CA GLU A 49 1.88 -25.24 10.56
C GLU A 49 2.00 -24.56 9.20
N GLU A 50 2.60 -25.26 8.22
CA GLU A 50 2.88 -24.71 6.89
C GLU A 50 1.63 -24.27 6.12
N ASN A 51 0.45 -24.78 6.47
CA ASN A 51 -0.84 -24.47 5.84
C ASN A 51 -1.82 -23.84 6.85
N PHE A 52 -1.36 -22.86 7.63
CA PHE A 52 -2.13 -22.25 8.72
C PHE A 52 -3.55 -21.84 8.32
N LEU A 53 -3.72 -21.13 7.20
CA LEU A 53 -5.05 -20.64 6.75
C LEU A 53 -6.01 -21.78 6.41
N GLN A 54 -5.51 -22.85 5.80
CA GLN A 54 -6.31 -24.05 5.51
C GLN A 54 -6.76 -24.73 6.81
N ILE A 55 -5.84 -24.86 7.78
CA ILE A 55 -6.12 -25.48 9.08
C ILE A 55 -7.19 -24.71 9.84
N LEU A 56 -7.15 -23.37 9.81
CA LEU A 56 -8.18 -22.53 10.40
C LEU A 56 -9.58 -22.86 9.83
N LEU A 57 -9.69 -22.96 8.49
CA LEU A 57 -10.97 -23.27 7.83
C LEU A 57 -11.48 -24.67 8.18
N GLU A 58 -10.61 -25.68 8.16
CA GLU A 58 -10.96 -27.07 8.47
C GLU A 58 -11.37 -27.26 9.94
N ASN A 59 -10.81 -26.44 10.85
CA ASN A 59 -11.02 -26.55 12.29
C ASN A 59 -12.03 -25.54 12.86
N LYS A 60 -12.80 -24.82 12.03
CA LYS A 60 -13.76 -23.78 12.47
C LYS A 60 -14.66 -24.22 13.64
N LYS A 61 -15.16 -25.47 13.63
CA LYS A 61 -15.98 -26.02 14.73
C LYS A 61 -15.22 -26.13 16.05
N ARG A 62 -13.93 -26.45 16.01
CA ARG A 62 -13.06 -26.58 17.19
C ARG A 62 -12.78 -25.20 17.79
N PHE A 63 -12.50 -24.20 16.96
CA PHE A 63 -12.34 -22.80 17.38
C PHE A 63 -13.63 -22.27 18.02
N PHE A 64 -14.79 -22.53 17.42
CA PHE A 64 -16.08 -22.10 17.97
C PHE A 64 -16.35 -22.70 19.36
N LYS A 65 -16.10 -24.00 19.55
CA LYS A 65 -16.23 -24.62 20.88
C LYS A 65 -15.30 -24.00 21.91
N LYS A 66 -14.07 -23.64 21.51
CA LYS A 66 -13.11 -22.99 22.40
C LYS A 66 -13.55 -21.57 22.75
N LEU A 67 -14.09 -20.81 21.79
CA LEU A 67 -14.62 -19.44 22.01
C LEU A 67 -15.64 -19.41 23.16
N GLN A 68 -16.55 -20.40 23.21
CA GLN A 68 -17.55 -20.52 24.27
C GLN A 68 -16.97 -20.77 25.67
N LEU A 69 -15.72 -21.23 25.78
CA LEU A 69 -15.06 -21.48 27.05
C LEU A 69 -14.30 -20.24 27.57
N LEU A 70 -14.20 -19.17 26.78
CA LEU A 70 -13.43 -17.96 27.09
C LEU A 70 -14.29 -16.94 27.85
N GLU A 71 -14.90 -17.37 28.96
CA GLU A 71 -15.80 -16.54 29.76
C GLU A 71 -15.05 -15.56 30.67
N ASN A 72 -13.90 -15.97 31.22
CA ASN A 72 -13.15 -15.22 32.23
C ASN A 72 -11.70 -15.00 31.80
N GLY A 73 -11.28 -13.73 31.76
CA GLY A 73 -9.90 -13.35 31.49
C GLY A 73 -9.72 -12.67 30.14
N VAL A 74 -8.51 -12.15 29.91
CA VAL A 74 -8.16 -11.45 28.68
C VAL A 74 -7.31 -12.36 27.82
N TYR A 75 -7.75 -12.61 26.59
CA TYR A 75 -7.10 -13.55 25.67
C TYR A 75 -6.67 -12.86 24.37
N LEU A 76 -5.55 -13.33 23.82
CA LEU A 76 -4.98 -12.82 22.58
C LEU A 76 -5.49 -13.61 21.37
N VAL A 77 -5.89 -12.92 20.31
CA VAL A 77 -6.48 -13.51 19.10
C VAL A 77 -5.82 -12.91 17.86
N ARG A 78 -5.58 -13.71 16.83
CA ARG A 78 -5.18 -13.22 15.51
C ARG A 78 -6.41 -12.83 14.70
N TYR A 79 -6.28 -11.84 13.83
CA TYR A 79 -7.42 -11.40 13.04
C TYR A 79 -7.98 -12.51 12.11
N GLU A 80 -7.13 -13.39 11.59
CA GLU A 80 -7.54 -14.55 10.79
C GLU A 80 -8.42 -15.53 11.58
N GLU A 81 -8.11 -15.74 12.86
CA GLU A 81 -8.89 -16.59 13.76
C GLU A 81 -10.27 -15.96 14.05
N LEU A 82 -10.32 -14.63 14.16
CA LEU A 82 -11.57 -13.90 14.30
C LEU A 82 -12.45 -14.04 13.04
N LEU A 83 -11.84 -13.92 11.85
CA LEU A 83 -12.55 -14.00 10.56
C LEU A 83 -13.26 -15.34 10.35
N ILE A 84 -12.64 -16.47 10.73
CA ILE A 84 -13.32 -17.77 10.61
C ILE A 84 -14.50 -17.90 11.57
N LEU A 85 -14.50 -17.16 12.68
CA LEU A 85 -15.52 -17.15 13.72
C LEU A 85 -16.60 -16.08 13.50
N GLU A 86 -16.50 -15.26 12.44
CA GLU A 86 -17.38 -14.12 12.12
C GLU A 86 -18.88 -14.37 12.44
N GLN A 87 -19.44 -15.46 11.92
CA GLN A 87 -20.87 -15.82 12.10
C GLN A 87 -21.23 -16.28 13.52
N ASN A 88 -20.24 -16.65 14.32
CA ASN A 88 -20.39 -17.21 15.66
C ASN A 88 -20.07 -16.20 16.77
N LEU A 89 -19.53 -15.02 16.44
CA LEU A 89 -19.19 -13.99 17.42
C LEU A 89 -20.41 -13.47 18.17
N ILE A 90 -21.62 -13.59 17.61
CA ILE A 90 -22.87 -13.18 18.28
C ILE A 90 -23.14 -13.96 19.56
N LEU A 91 -22.49 -15.11 19.75
CA LEU A 91 -22.60 -15.95 20.94
C LEU A 91 -21.51 -15.65 21.98
N TYR A 92 -20.71 -14.61 21.77
CA TYR A 92 -19.66 -14.19 22.69
C TYR A 92 -20.09 -12.92 23.44
N ASP A 93 -20.25 -13.02 24.76
CA ASP A 93 -20.87 -11.97 25.58
C ASP A 93 -19.92 -10.83 25.98
N ASN A 94 -18.62 -11.08 25.93
CA ASN A 94 -17.57 -10.14 26.34
C ASN A 94 -17.14 -9.25 25.17
N THR A 95 -16.48 -8.13 25.50
CA THR A 95 -16.01 -7.17 24.50
C THR A 95 -14.85 -7.73 23.68
N ILE A 96 -14.87 -7.48 22.37
CA ILE A 96 -13.81 -7.82 21.42
C ILE A 96 -13.12 -6.52 21.00
N PHE A 97 -11.87 -6.33 21.43
CA PHE A 97 -11.05 -5.18 21.04
C PHE A 97 -10.21 -5.56 19.83
N ILE A 98 -10.48 -4.94 18.68
CA ILE A 98 -9.66 -5.09 17.48
C ILE A 98 -8.62 -3.98 17.47
N LEU A 99 -7.39 -4.34 17.81
CA LEU A 99 -6.24 -3.44 17.75
C LEU A 99 -5.72 -3.40 16.32
N GLU A 100 -6.02 -2.31 15.62
CA GLU A 100 -5.64 -2.13 14.22
C GLU A 100 -4.28 -1.43 14.10
N ASN A 101 -3.35 -2.05 13.37
CA ASN A 101 -2.11 -1.41 12.94
C ASN A 101 -2.38 -0.38 11.84
N ASN A 102 -2.92 0.77 12.25
CA ASN A 102 -3.37 1.85 11.37
C ASN A 102 -2.23 2.62 10.65
N LEU A 103 -0.98 2.14 10.73
CA LEU A 103 0.15 2.67 9.94
C LEU A 103 0.14 2.14 8.50
N PHE A 104 -0.50 1.01 8.24
CA PHE A 104 -0.49 0.35 6.94
C PHE A 104 -1.91 0.20 6.40
N LYS A 105 -2.07 0.38 5.08
CA LYS A 105 -3.30 -0.04 4.39
C LYS A 105 -3.21 -1.47 3.90
N TYR A 106 -2.02 -1.85 3.43
CA TYR A 106 -1.68 -3.21 3.08
C TYR A 106 -0.55 -3.70 3.98
N TYR A 107 -0.76 -4.87 4.58
CA TYR A 107 0.16 -5.48 5.52
C TYR A 107 1.10 -6.42 4.77
N LEU A 108 2.40 -6.31 5.02
CA LEU A 108 3.36 -7.32 4.59
C LEU A 108 3.04 -8.62 5.33
N TYR A 109 2.71 -9.66 4.58
CA TYR A 109 2.30 -10.95 5.13
C TYR A 109 3.34 -12.01 4.81
N ASP A 110 3.79 -12.72 5.83
CA ASP A 110 4.81 -13.76 5.72
C ASP A 110 4.14 -15.14 5.64
N PHE A 111 3.86 -15.58 4.42
CA PHE A 111 3.39 -16.93 4.16
C PHE A 111 4.55 -17.93 4.35
N HIS A 112 4.26 -19.09 4.94
CA HIS A 112 5.23 -20.18 5.00
C HIS A 112 5.72 -20.56 3.60
N THR A 113 6.99 -20.97 3.48
CA THR A 113 7.68 -21.11 2.18
C THR A 113 6.90 -21.91 1.13
N LYS A 114 6.25 -23.02 1.50
CA LYS A 114 5.45 -23.83 0.56
C LYS A 114 4.11 -23.17 0.20
N GLU A 115 3.44 -22.53 1.15
CA GLU A 115 2.21 -21.78 0.90
C GLU A 115 2.48 -20.54 0.03
N LYS A 116 3.63 -19.89 0.24
CA LYS A 116 4.05 -18.70 -0.49
C LYS A 116 4.11 -18.91 -2.01
N GLU A 117 4.64 -20.05 -2.47
CA GLU A 117 4.65 -20.37 -3.91
C GLU A 117 3.23 -20.50 -4.48
N ASN A 118 2.33 -21.16 -3.75
CA ASN A 118 0.94 -21.32 -4.15
C ASN A 118 0.23 -19.95 -4.24
N VAL A 119 0.46 -19.06 -3.27
CA VAL A 119 -0.11 -17.70 -3.27
C VAL A 119 0.46 -16.88 -4.44
N ILE A 120 1.77 -16.94 -4.70
CA ILE A 120 2.40 -16.24 -5.82
C ILE A 120 1.80 -16.69 -7.15
N ASN A 121 1.64 -18.01 -7.34
CA ASN A 121 1.03 -18.58 -8.55
C ASN A 121 -0.43 -18.15 -8.67
N PHE A 122 -1.20 -18.15 -7.57
CA PHE A 122 -2.57 -17.65 -7.54
C PHE A 122 -2.65 -16.18 -7.98
N ILE A 123 -1.82 -15.29 -7.43
CA ILE A 123 -1.80 -13.86 -7.78
C ILE A 123 -1.48 -13.69 -9.27
N LYS A 124 -0.44 -14.37 -9.77
CA LYS A 124 -0.05 -14.30 -11.20
C LYS A 124 -1.15 -14.80 -12.13
N ASN A 125 -1.83 -15.89 -11.78
CA ASN A 125 -2.93 -16.43 -12.59
C ASN A 125 -4.14 -15.50 -12.61
N ARG A 126 -4.45 -14.87 -11.46
CA ARG A 126 -5.50 -13.85 -11.33
C ARG A 126 -5.20 -12.63 -12.21
N ASP A 127 -3.99 -12.10 -12.10
CA ASP A 127 -3.60 -10.87 -12.81
C ASP A 127 -3.48 -11.10 -14.33
N ASN A 128 -3.23 -12.34 -14.76
CA ASN A 128 -3.25 -12.74 -16.17
C ASN A 128 -4.66 -13.12 -16.70
N GLU A 129 -5.72 -12.99 -15.88
CA GLU A 129 -7.10 -13.39 -16.21
C GLU A 129 -7.24 -14.88 -16.62
N ILE A 130 -6.31 -15.74 -16.20
CA ILE A 130 -6.30 -17.17 -16.54
C ILE A 130 -7.24 -17.98 -15.62
N LEU A 131 -7.67 -17.39 -14.49
CA LEU A 131 -8.50 -18.08 -13.50
C LEU A 131 -9.94 -18.26 -13.97
N ASP A 132 -10.41 -19.50 -13.86
CA ASP A 132 -11.83 -19.84 -13.92
C ASP A 132 -12.51 -19.29 -12.66
N ILE A 133 -13.58 -18.50 -12.83
CA ILE A 133 -14.31 -17.79 -11.76
C ILE A 133 -14.86 -18.76 -10.68
N HIS A 134 -14.87 -20.06 -10.98
CA HIS A 134 -15.39 -21.13 -10.13
C HIS A 134 -14.35 -21.81 -9.24
N GLU A 135 -13.05 -21.51 -9.34
CA GLU A 135 -12.06 -22.02 -8.39
C GLU A 135 -12.19 -21.31 -7.04
N LYS A 136 -12.78 -22.02 -6.08
CA LYS A 136 -12.94 -21.55 -4.70
C LYS A 136 -11.58 -21.43 -4.02
N ASN A 137 -11.01 -20.23 -4.03
CA ASN A 137 -9.75 -19.95 -3.35
C ASN A 137 -9.97 -19.62 -1.86
N ILE A 138 -9.24 -20.32 -0.99
CA ILE A 138 -9.25 -20.13 0.47
C ILE A 138 -8.86 -18.72 0.90
N TYR A 139 -7.97 -18.04 0.16
CA TYR A 139 -7.46 -16.72 0.55
C TYR A 139 -8.56 -15.65 0.57
N SER A 140 -9.59 -15.79 -0.27
CA SER A 140 -10.76 -14.89 -0.27
C SER A 140 -11.59 -14.92 1.01
N SER A 141 -11.41 -15.96 1.84
CA SER A 141 -12.04 -16.04 3.18
C SER A 141 -11.40 -15.07 4.17
N PHE A 142 -10.14 -14.69 3.94
CA PHE A 142 -9.32 -13.91 4.88
C PHE A 142 -8.96 -12.52 4.34
N PHE A 143 -8.74 -12.40 3.03
CA PHE A 143 -8.19 -11.20 2.41
C PHE A 143 -9.14 -10.63 1.37
N SER A 144 -9.31 -9.30 1.39
CA SER A 144 -10.02 -8.54 0.37
C SER A 144 -9.16 -8.33 -0.87
N ASP A 145 -7.84 -8.23 -0.69
CA ASP A 145 -6.88 -8.07 -1.78
C ASP A 145 -5.50 -8.64 -1.43
N LEU A 146 -4.77 -9.04 -2.46
CA LEU A 146 -3.46 -9.68 -2.45
C LEU A 146 -2.61 -9.08 -3.56
N ILE A 147 -1.48 -8.46 -3.20
CA ILE A 147 -0.60 -7.80 -4.17
C ILE A 147 0.82 -8.33 -4.03
N LEU A 148 1.39 -8.77 -5.15
CA LEU A 148 2.77 -9.21 -5.23
C LEU A 148 3.66 -8.03 -5.66
N ASN A 149 4.68 -7.72 -4.87
CA ASN A 149 5.73 -6.79 -5.26
C ASN A 149 7.10 -7.45 -5.05
N LYS A 150 7.76 -7.82 -6.15
CA LYS A 150 8.95 -8.68 -6.18
C LYS A 150 8.66 -10.04 -5.52
N GLU A 151 9.21 -10.28 -4.32
CA GLU A 151 9.05 -11.51 -3.54
C GLU A 151 8.19 -11.30 -2.29
N ASN A 152 7.70 -10.08 -2.07
CA ASN A 152 6.89 -9.70 -0.92
C ASN A 152 5.42 -9.70 -1.29
N ILE A 153 4.60 -10.28 -0.41
CA ILE A 153 3.15 -10.33 -0.57
C ILE A 153 2.54 -9.36 0.43
N TYR A 154 1.73 -8.46 -0.10
CA TYR A 154 0.99 -7.46 0.65
C TYR A 154 -0.48 -7.84 0.64
N ILE A 155 -1.11 -7.85 1.81
CA ILE A 155 -2.51 -8.23 1.97
C ILE A 155 -3.33 -7.07 2.50
N SER A 156 -4.58 -7.00 2.06
CA SER A 156 -5.63 -6.27 2.75
C SER A 156 -6.57 -7.30 3.36
N TYR A 157 -6.85 -7.20 4.65
CA TYR A 157 -7.79 -8.10 5.30
C TYR A 157 -9.21 -7.91 4.80
N LYS A 158 -10.01 -8.96 4.89
CA LYS A 158 -11.46 -8.87 4.75
C LYS A 158 -12.04 -8.12 5.97
N ASP A 159 -13.01 -7.25 5.73
CA ASP A 159 -13.76 -6.63 6.82
C ASP A 159 -14.78 -7.61 7.42
N LEU A 160 -15.09 -7.44 8.70
CA LEU A 160 -16.16 -8.19 9.37
C LEU A 160 -17.51 -7.66 8.89
N ASN A 161 -18.33 -8.53 8.29
CA ASN A 161 -19.70 -8.26 7.89
C ASN A 161 -20.65 -8.55 9.05
N ILE A 162 -20.50 -7.84 10.16
CA ILE A 162 -21.34 -8.01 11.36
C ILE A 162 -21.95 -6.68 11.74
N ASN A 163 -23.24 -6.69 12.09
CA ASN A 163 -23.90 -5.54 12.68
C ASN A 163 -23.35 -5.30 14.11
N SER A 164 -22.64 -4.20 14.31
CA SER A 164 -21.99 -3.88 15.59
C SER A 164 -22.98 -3.60 16.73
N GLU A 165 -24.27 -3.48 16.44
CA GLU A 165 -25.32 -3.33 17.47
C GLU A 165 -25.58 -4.62 18.25
N GLU A 166 -25.26 -5.79 17.68
CA GLU A 166 -25.50 -7.10 18.30
C GLU A 166 -24.26 -7.67 19.00
N ILE A 167 -23.06 -7.15 18.70
CA ILE A 167 -21.79 -7.64 19.23
C ILE A 167 -20.96 -6.46 19.73
N LYS A 168 -20.42 -6.58 20.94
CA LYS A 168 -19.53 -5.58 21.55
C LYS A 168 -18.14 -5.63 20.90
N ILE A 169 -18.02 -5.04 19.71
CA ILE A 169 -16.75 -4.91 19.00
C ILE A 169 -16.28 -3.46 19.07
N GLU A 170 -15.08 -3.25 19.61
CA GLU A 170 -14.42 -1.94 19.65
C GLU A 170 -13.17 -1.98 18.79
N ILE A 171 -13.06 -1.08 17.81
CA ILE A 171 -11.89 -0.98 16.93
C ILE A 171 -11.01 0.16 17.40
N GLU A 172 -9.81 -0.19 17.85
CA GLU A 172 -8.83 0.75 18.40
C GLU A 172 -7.66 0.93 17.43
N LYS A 173 -7.46 2.17 16.97
CA LYS A 173 -6.32 2.55 16.14
C LYS A 173 -5.10 2.72 17.04
N VAL A 174 -4.14 1.79 16.93
CA VAL A 174 -3.04 1.68 17.90
C VAL A 174 -2.09 2.89 17.87
N PHE A 175 -1.86 3.48 16.71
CA PHE A 175 -0.85 4.53 16.52
C PHE A 175 -1.48 5.92 16.36
N PRO A 176 -1.23 6.85 17.30
CA PRO A 176 -1.79 8.19 17.23
C PRO A 176 -0.91 9.07 16.34
N TYR A 177 -1.16 9.06 15.03
CA TYR A 177 -0.61 10.05 14.10
C TYR A 177 -1.67 11.08 13.72
N GLU A 178 -1.20 12.27 13.39
CA GLU A 178 -2.03 13.35 12.87
C GLU A 178 -1.78 13.52 11.37
N GLU A 179 -2.78 14.04 10.66
CA GLU A 179 -2.60 14.47 9.27
C GLU A 179 -1.46 15.47 9.16
N TYR A 180 -0.57 15.26 8.19
CA TYR A 180 0.53 16.17 7.95
C TYR A 180 0.27 17.03 6.73
N THR A 181 0.04 18.33 6.97
CA THR A 181 0.00 19.34 5.90
C THR A 181 1.39 19.89 5.68
N LEU A 182 1.90 19.73 4.46
CA LEU A 182 3.20 20.22 4.07
C LEU A 182 3.16 21.68 3.62
N ASN A 183 3.92 22.51 4.32
CA ASN A 183 4.03 23.94 4.03
C ASN A 183 5.33 24.31 3.30
N ASN A 184 6.41 23.57 3.52
CA ASN A 184 7.73 23.85 2.95
C ASN A 184 8.22 22.66 2.11
N PHE A 185 8.77 22.94 0.93
CA PHE A 185 9.31 21.93 0.01
C PHE A 185 10.74 22.26 -0.37
N GLN A 186 11.57 21.22 -0.44
CA GLN A 186 12.84 21.33 -1.16
C GLN A 186 12.59 21.05 -2.63
N LYS A 187 12.85 22.06 -3.47
CA LYS A 187 12.89 21.88 -4.92
C LYS A 187 14.18 21.14 -5.28
N ILE A 188 14.05 20.06 -6.04
CA ILE A 188 15.18 19.25 -6.46
C ILE A 188 15.25 19.13 -7.98
N ASP A 189 16.45 19.13 -8.52
CA ASP A 189 16.75 18.75 -9.89
C ASP A 189 16.96 17.23 -9.99
N ASN A 190 16.87 16.67 -11.21
CA ASN A 190 16.96 15.23 -11.51
C ASN A 190 18.28 14.55 -11.07
N SER A 191 19.25 15.27 -10.48
CA SER A 191 20.57 14.78 -10.08
C SER A 191 20.62 14.17 -8.67
N PHE A 192 19.51 14.15 -7.92
CA PHE A 192 19.48 13.58 -6.57
C PHE A 192 19.40 12.04 -6.59
N THR A 193 20.43 11.37 -6.07
CA THR A 193 20.59 9.90 -6.17
C THR A 193 20.03 9.10 -5.00
N LYS A 194 19.61 9.76 -3.90
CA LYS A 194 19.05 9.11 -2.70
C LYS A 194 17.72 9.73 -2.30
N ILE A 195 16.71 9.56 -3.15
CA ILE A 195 15.35 10.04 -2.90
C ILE A 195 14.38 8.90 -3.14
N GLU A 196 13.51 8.67 -2.17
CA GLU A 196 12.42 7.71 -2.27
C GLU A 196 11.21 8.40 -2.89
N GLU A 197 10.50 7.75 -3.79
CA GLU A 197 9.32 8.34 -4.42
C GLU A 197 8.04 7.95 -3.69
N TYR A 198 7.20 8.96 -3.45
CA TYR A 198 5.83 8.78 -3.02
C TYR A 198 4.92 8.67 -4.25
N SER A 199 4.22 7.54 -4.39
CA SER A 199 3.30 7.32 -5.50
C SER A 199 1.87 7.25 -5.04
N ILE A 200 0.98 7.93 -5.75
CA ILE A 200 -0.48 7.83 -5.51
C ILE A 200 -1.08 6.67 -6.31
N ASN A 201 -0.45 6.34 -7.44
CA ASN A 201 -0.93 5.29 -8.33
C ASN A 201 -0.35 3.93 -7.93
N ASN A 202 0.82 3.90 -7.30
CA ASN A 202 1.46 2.68 -6.78
C ASN A 202 1.56 2.74 -5.25
N PHE A 203 0.45 2.58 -4.55
CA PHE A 203 0.42 2.67 -3.09
C PHE A 203 1.32 1.64 -2.39
N ILE A 204 1.59 0.49 -3.03
CA ILE A 204 2.48 -0.55 -2.47
C ILE A 204 3.92 -0.05 -2.33
N CYS A 205 4.39 0.88 -3.17
CA CYS A 205 5.72 1.47 -2.96
C CYS A 205 5.77 2.30 -1.68
N ASN A 206 4.67 2.96 -1.31
CA ASN A 206 4.58 3.72 -0.05
C ASN A 206 4.54 2.77 1.15
N GLU A 207 3.80 1.66 1.07
CA GLU A 207 3.79 0.65 2.15
C GLU A 207 5.17 0.02 2.33
N LYS A 208 5.86 -0.31 1.23
CA LYS A 208 7.25 -0.76 1.25
C LYS A 208 8.15 0.26 1.96
N LEU A 209 8.05 1.54 1.63
CA LEU A 209 8.83 2.60 2.27
C LEU A 209 8.62 2.65 3.79
N LYS A 210 7.37 2.52 4.26
CA LYS A 210 7.06 2.46 5.69
C LYS A 210 7.74 1.27 6.39
N TYR A 211 7.73 0.09 5.76
CA TYR A 211 8.47 -1.07 6.29
C TYR A 211 9.99 -0.85 6.28
N GLU A 212 10.54 -0.17 5.26
CA GLU A 212 11.95 0.16 5.20
C GLU A 212 12.38 1.13 6.32
N ILE A 213 11.52 2.08 6.68
CA ILE A 213 11.70 2.94 7.86
C ILE A 213 11.69 2.11 9.16
N LEU A 214 10.71 1.22 9.33
CA LEU A 214 10.62 0.36 10.51
C LEU A 214 11.83 -0.56 10.68
N ASN A 215 12.36 -1.07 9.57
CA ASN A 215 13.51 -1.96 9.53
C ASN A 215 14.87 -1.23 9.56
N ASN A 216 14.88 0.05 9.95
CA ASN A 216 16.09 0.87 10.12
C ASN A 216 16.97 0.96 8.86
N LYS A 217 16.37 0.94 7.66
CA LYS A 217 17.13 1.16 6.42
C LYS A 217 17.63 2.60 6.26
N PHE A 218 17.00 3.54 6.97
CA PHE A 218 17.37 4.95 7.00
C PHE A 218 17.88 5.31 8.40
N LYS A 219 18.85 6.24 8.47
CA LYS A 219 19.51 6.63 9.72
C LYS A 219 19.25 8.08 10.11
N ASP A 220 19.55 9.02 9.20
CA ASP A 220 19.57 10.45 9.56
C ASP A 220 18.44 11.22 8.89
N THR A 221 18.29 11.07 7.57
CA THR A 221 17.33 11.86 6.80
C THR A 221 16.74 11.01 5.69
N LEU A 222 15.42 11.10 5.55
CA LEU A 222 14.66 10.51 4.48
C LEU A 222 14.15 11.63 3.56
N PHE A 223 14.61 11.62 2.32
CA PHE A 223 14.09 12.49 1.27
C PHE A 223 12.97 11.76 0.53
N VAL A 224 11.76 12.33 0.55
CA VAL A 224 10.61 11.77 -0.15
C VAL A 224 10.18 12.71 -1.26
N LEU A 225 10.26 12.26 -2.50
CA LEU A 225 9.73 12.98 -3.64
C LEU A 225 8.21 12.84 -3.70
N ILE A 226 7.52 13.97 -3.65
CA ILE A 226 6.06 14.03 -3.77
C ILE A 226 5.69 14.98 -4.89
N ASN A 227 4.77 14.53 -5.74
CA ASN A 227 4.20 15.40 -6.75
C ASN A 227 3.33 16.48 -6.07
N LYS A 228 3.72 17.75 -6.25
CA LYS A 228 3.09 18.94 -5.66
C LYS A 228 1.59 18.98 -5.84
N ASN A 229 1.11 18.44 -6.96
CA ASN A 229 -0.29 18.45 -7.35
C ASN A 229 -1.20 17.72 -6.34
N TYR A 230 -0.66 16.75 -5.62
CA TYR A 230 -1.49 15.88 -4.79
C TYR A 230 -1.32 16.06 -3.30
N ILE A 231 -0.42 16.94 -2.88
CA ILE A 231 -0.04 17.13 -1.46
C ILE A 231 -1.24 17.58 -0.61
N ASN A 232 -2.19 18.28 -1.22
CA ASN A 232 -3.39 18.75 -0.53
C ASN A 232 -4.51 17.71 -0.46
N LYS A 233 -4.39 16.55 -1.12
CA LYS A 233 -5.39 15.49 -1.03
C LYS A 233 -5.38 14.89 0.38
N THR A 234 -6.55 14.72 0.99
CA THR A 234 -6.72 14.18 2.36
C THR A 234 -6.01 12.85 2.56
N ASN A 235 -6.14 11.92 1.62
CA ASN A 235 -5.48 10.61 1.68
C ASN A 235 -3.94 10.73 1.71
N VAL A 236 -3.39 11.71 1.00
CA VAL A 236 -1.94 11.97 0.95
C VAL A 236 -1.48 12.60 2.27
N LYS A 237 -2.22 13.57 2.82
CA LYS A 237 -1.93 14.16 4.13
C LYS A 237 -1.92 13.14 5.27
N ASN A 238 -2.87 12.20 5.25
CA ASN A 238 -2.94 11.12 6.22
C ASN A 238 -1.70 10.20 6.13
N ASP A 239 -1.37 9.77 4.91
CA ASP A 239 -0.23 8.88 4.67
C ASP A 239 1.12 9.57 4.97
N LEU A 240 1.21 10.88 4.75
CA LEU A 240 2.36 11.68 5.15
C LEU A 240 2.42 11.89 6.67
N GLY A 241 1.27 11.93 7.33
CA GLY A 241 1.15 11.85 8.78
C GLY A 241 1.76 10.56 9.35
N VAL A 242 1.43 9.42 8.73
CA VAL A 242 2.05 8.12 9.03
C VAL A 242 3.56 8.17 8.82
N LEU A 243 4.04 8.64 7.67
CA LEU A 243 5.47 8.71 7.38
C LEU A 243 6.21 9.58 8.40
N LYS A 244 5.64 10.74 8.76
CA LYS A 244 6.18 11.64 9.78
C LYS A 244 6.24 10.96 11.16
N TYR A 245 5.18 10.24 11.54
CA TYR A 245 5.12 9.49 12.79
C TYR A 245 6.15 8.34 12.82
N LEU A 246 6.30 7.59 11.74
CA LEU A 246 7.32 6.54 11.63
C LEU A 246 8.74 7.11 11.71
N CYS A 247 8.98 8.23 11.05
CA CYS A 247 10.26 8.92 11.10
C CYS A 247 10.57 9.43 12.51
N SER A 248 9.58 9.99 13.23
CA SER A 248 9.79 10.43 14.62
C SER A 248 10.09 9.27 15.58
N LEU A 249 9.44 8.12 15.40
CA LEU A 249 9.73 6.90 16.15
C LEU A 249 11.16 6.36 15.93
N LYS A 250 11.77 6.71 14.80
CA LYS A 250 13.09 6.24 14.39
C LYS A 250 14.16 7.34 14.40
N GLU A 251 13.81 8.52 14.90
CA GLU A 251 14.70 9.70 14.94
C GLU A 251 15.23 10.12 13.55
N ILE A 252 14.45 9.86 12.49
CA ILE A 252 14.77 10.23 11.11
C ILE A 252 14.16 11.60 10.78
N ASN A 253 14.93 12.48 10.16
CA ASN A 253 14.41 13.72 9.61
C ASN A 253 13.70 13.48 8.27
N LEU A 254 12.40 13.75 8.19
CA LEU A 254 11.63 13.65 6.95
C LEU A 254 11.70 14.97 6.17
N ILE A 255 12.31 14.93 4.97
CA ILE A 255 12.33 16.06 4.03
C ILE A 255 11.52 15.69 2.80
N CYS A 256 10.43 16.42 2.58
CA CYS A 256 9.65 16.24 1.37
C CYS A 256 10.15 17.15 0.26
N CYS A 257 10.45 16.53 -0.87
CA CYS A 257 10.93 17.17 -2.06
C CYS A 257 9.84 17.22 -3.13
N THR A 258 9.95 18.18 -4.04
CA THR A 258 9.15 18.18 -5.26
C THR A 258 10.05 18.44 -6.45
N LYS A 259 9.80 17.76 -7.58
CA LYS A 259 10.54 18.02 -8.81
C LYS A 259 10.29 19.48 -9.19
N ILE A 260 11.35 20.15 -9.63
CA ILE A 260 11.13 21.36 -10.40
C ILE A 260 10.43 20.90 -11.68
N ASN A 261 9.16 21.29 -11.85
CA ASN A 261 8.43 21.12 -13.10
C ASN A 261 8.99 22.10 -14.15
N ASP A 262 10.29 22.05 -14.38
CA ASP A 262 10.84 22.58 -15.60
C ASP A 262 10.54 21.49 -16.62
N LEU A 263 9.45 21.69 -17.36
CA LEU A 263 9.28 21.02 -18.64
C LEU A 263 10.62 21.20 -19.36
N LYS A 264 11.34 20.09 -19.56
CA LYS A 264 12.59 20.13 -20.32
C LYS A 264 12.19 20.63 -21.71
N ASN A 265 12.47 21.89 -21.98
CA ASN A 265 12.27 22.43 -23.31
C ASN A 265 13.32 21.81 -24.21
N GLY A 266 12.88 21.04 -25.21
CA GLY A 266 13.75 20.38 -26.16
C GLY A 266 13.56 18.87 -26.22
N PHE A 267 13.96 18.33 -27.37
CA PHE A 267 13.86 16.92 -27.73
C PHE A 267 15.14 16.51 -28.46
N ARG A 268 15.51 15.23 -28.36
CA ARG A 268 16.71 14.70 -29.01
C ARG A 268 16.67 14.90 -30.52
N THR A 269 17.83 15.09 -31.14
CA THR A 269 18.00 15.22 -32.59
C THR A 269 17.40 14.04 -33.36
N ASP A 270 17.40 12.85 -32.77
CA ASP A 270 16.81 11.64 -33.36
C ASP A 270 15.30 11.80 -33.59
N ILE A 271 14.61 12.45 -32.66
CA ILE A 271 13.17 12.74 -32.78
C ILE A 271 12.91 13.70 -33.95
N GLN A 272 13.79 14.69 -34.13
CA GLN A 272 13.71 15.61 -35.26
C GLN A 272 13.99 14.92 -36.61
N ASN A 273 14.98 14.02 -36.65
CA ASN A 273 15.29 13.24 -37.84
C ASN A 273 14.12 12.33 -38.26
N LEU A 274 13.43 11.72 -37.28
CA LEU A 274 12.26 10.89 -37.51
C LEU A 274 11.07 11.71 -38.05
N LEU A 275 10.82 12.90 -37.49
CA LEU A 275 9.79 13.80 -37.98
C LEU A 275 10.00 14.11 -39.47
N LYS A 276 11.23 14.43 -39.85
CA LYS A 276 11.59 14.72 -41.25
C LYS A 276 11.41 13.49 -42.15
N ARG A 277 11.83 12.32 -41.69
CA ARG A 277 11.78 11.08 -42.48
C ARG A 277 10.36 10.60 -42.75
N TYR A 278 9.47 10.66 -41.76
CA TYR A 278 8.16 10.01 -41.83
C TYR A 278 6.98 10.98 -42.03
N TRP A 279 7.13 12.25 -41.61
CA TRP A 279 6.10 13.27 -41.80
C TRP A 279 6.51 14.38 -42.77
N ASN A 280 7.73 14.32 -43.32
CA ASN A 280 8.27 15.36 -44.20
C ASN A 280 8.14 16.77 -43.61
N SER A 281 8.26 16.88 -42.28
CA SER A 281 8.19 18.14 -41.54
C SER A 281 9.52 18.40 -40.84
N ASN A 282 9.90 19.67 -40.73
CA ASN A 282 11.12 20.08 -40.02
C ASN A 282 10.83 20.57 -38.59
N GLU A 283 9.57 20.85 -38.29
CA GLU A 283 9.14 21.45 -37.02
C GLU A 283 7.93 20.71 -36.45
N PHE A 284 7.97 20.53 -35.13
CA PHE A 284 6.84 20.05 -34.36
C PHE A 284 5.84 21.18 -34.14
N ARG A 285 4.55 20.84 -34.11
CA ARG A 285 3.52 21.84 -33.80
C ARG A 285 3.59 22.18 -32.31
N VAL A 286 3.34 23.45 -32.00
CA VAL A 286 3.09 23.89 -30.62
C VAL A 286 1.60 23.79 -30.34
N LEU A 287 1.24 23.13 -29.26
CA LEU A 287 -0.14 22.90 -28.84
C LEU A 287 -0.36 23.43 -27.42
N LYS A 288 -1.60 23.83 -27.13
CA LYS A 288 -2.02 24.28 -25.80
C LYS A 288 -2.54 23.10 -25.00
N PHE A 289 -1.85 22.77 -23.92
CA PHE A 289 -2.25 21.74 -22.97
C PHE A 289 -2.65 22.35 -21.63
N TYR A 290 -3.51 21.69 -20.88
CA TYR A 290 -3.69 22.04 -19.48
C TYR A 290 -2.40 21.74 -18.73
N SER A 291 -1.89 22.72 -18.00
CA SER A 291 -0.72 22.54 -17.11
C SER A 291 -0.98 21.47 -16.06
N ASN A 292 -2.19 21.41 -15.53
CA ASN A 292 -2.70 20.31 -14.73
C ASN A 292 -4.24 20.29 -14.74
N PRO A 293 -4.87 19.38 -15.51
CA PRO A 293 -6.33 19.35 -15.64
C PRO A 293 -7.06 18.98 -14.33
N ASP A 294 -6.39 18.36 -13.36
CA ASP A 294 -6.99 17.97 -12.08
C ASP A 294 -7.12 19.14 -11.10
N ILE A 295 -6.39 20.24 -11.33
CA ILE A 295 -6.24 21.34 -10.35
C ILE A 295 -6.59 22.69 -10.97
N SER A 296 -6.27 22.91 -12.24
CA SER A 296 -6.47 24.22 -12.85
C SER A 296 -6.74 24.14 -14.35
N ASN A 297 -7.52 25.11 -14.84
CA ASN A 297 -7.75 25.30 -16.26
C ASN A 297 -6.63 26.10 -16.95
N GLN A 298 -5.51 26.34 -16.27
CA GLN A 298 -4.38 27.07 -16.83
C GLN A 298 -3.74 26.26 -17.95
N LYS A 299 -3.60 26.88 -19.13
CA LYS A 299 -3.00 26.27 -20.31
C LYS A 299 -1.56 26.73 -20.51
N ILE A 300 -0.71 25.79 -20.90
CA ILE A 300 0.69 26.00 -21.29
C ILE A 300 0.86 25.63 -22.77
N GLU A 301 1.82 26.26 -23.42
CA GLU A 301 2.23 25.94 -24.79
C GLU A 301 3.39 24.96 -24.74
N LEU A 302 3.22 23.80 -25.38
CA LEU A 302 4.26 22.77 -25.49
C LEU A 302 4.42 22.33 -26.94
N SER A 303 5.66 22.09 -27.36
CA SER A 303 5.91 21.42 -28.62
C SER A 303 5.47 19.97 -28.53
N GLN A 304 4.93 19.42 -29.62
CA GLN A 304 4.73 17.96 -29.73
C GLN A 304 6.04 17.19 -29.52
N GLY A 305 7.19 17.78 -29.87
CA GLY A 305 8.50 17.17 -29.65
C GLY A 305 8.84 16.99 -28.17
N ASP A 306 8.53 17.99 -27.34
CA ASP A 306 8.80 17.95 -25.89
C ASP A 306 8.01 16.82 -25.22
N LEU A 307 6.72 16.68 -25.56
CA LEU A 307 5.88 15.58 -25.08
C LEU A 307 6.36 14.21 -25.56
N ILE A 308 6.87 14.12 -26.79
CA ILE A 308 7.43 12.86 -27.30
C ILE A 308 8.68 12.48 -26.50
N GLU A 309 9.58 13.43 -26.21
CA GLU A 309 10.76 13.21 -25.35
C GLU A 309 10.35 12.68 -23.97
N GLU A 310 9.37 13.33 -23.33
CA GLU A 310 8.86 12.91 -22.02
C GLU A 310 8.32 11.47 -22.05
N VAL A 311 7.52 11.11 -23.06
CA VAL A 311 7.03 9.72 -23.23
C VAL A 311 8.18 8.72 -23.36
N ILE A 312 9.24 9.06 -24.09
CA ILE A 312 10.39 8.17 -24.26
C ILE A 312 11.15 8.00 -22.94
N GLU A 313 11.37 9.08 -22.20
CA GLU A 313 12.04 9.02 -20.90
C GLU A 313 11.27 8.09 -19.95
N GLU A 314 9.94 8.18 -19.90
CA GLU A 314 9.11 7.30 -19.07
C GLU A 314 9.17 5.82 -19.53
N VAL A 315 9.22 5.55 -20.83
CA VAL A 315 9.42 4.20 -21.37
C VAL A 315 10.81 3.66 -21.02
N GLU A 316 11.85 4.49 -21.14
CA GLU A 316 13.21 4.10 -20.76
C GLU A 316 13.32 3.82 -19.26
N ASN A 317 12.65 4.61 -18.41
CA ASN A 317 12.57 4.38 -16.97
C ASN A 317 11.92 3.03 -16.68
N SER A 318 10.79 2.74 -17.33
CA SER A 318 10.10 1.45 -17.24
C SER A 318 11.03 0.29 -17.63
N LYS A 319 11.74 0.38 -18.76
CA LYS A 319 12.72 -0.64 -19.19
C LYS A 319 13.88 -0.85 -18.21
N LYS A 320 14.28 0.21 -17.48
CA LYS A 320 15.36 0.16 -16.47
C LYS A 320 14.87 -0.29 -15.09
N ASN A 321 13.60 -0.69 -14.94
CA ASN A 321 12.95 -0.97 -13.66
C ASN A 321 13.05 0.20 -12.67
N LEU A 322 13.10 1.43 -13.19
CA LEU A 322 12.96 2.65 -12.40
C LEU A 322 11.47 3.02 -12.33
N ASN A 323 11.13 3.92 -11.42
CA ASN A 323 9.78 4.44 -11.36
C ASN A 323 9.47 5.26 -12.61
N TYR A 324 8.24 5.11 -13.11
CA TYR A 324 7.76 5.78 -14.30
C TYR A 324 6.31 6.23 -14.11
N ASN A 325 5.89 7.21 -14.90
CA ASN A 325 4.55 7.78 -14.88
C ASN A 325 3.76 7.43 -16.13
N ASN A 326 2.45 7.25 -15.95
CA ASN A 326 1.53 7.21 -17.08
C ASN A 326 1.25 8.62 -17.57
N ILE A 327 1.34 8.82 -18.89
CA ILE A 327 1.06 10.11 -19.53
C ILE A 327 -0.33 10.03 -20.18
N PHE A 328 -1.22 10.92 -19.76
CA PHE A 328 -2.55 11.04 -20.32
C PHE A 328 -2.64 12.27 -21.23
N ILE A 329 -2.79 12.03 -22.54
CA ILE A 329 -2.88 13.10 -23.55
C ILE A 329 -4.32 13.22 -24.05
N THR A 330 -4.94 14.38 -23.82
CA THR A 330 -6.20 14.75 -24.47
C THR A 330 -5.97 15.88 -25.46
N ALA A 331 -6.50 15.73 -26.67
CA ALA A 331 -6.45 16.78 -27.69
C ALA A 331 -7.65 16.65 -28.64
N PRO A 332 -8.06 17.70 -29.38
CA PRO A 332 -9.15 17.64 -30.35
C PRO A 332 -8.78 16.87 -31.63
N THR A 333 -9.76 16.28 -32.34
CA THR A 333 -9.53 15.63 -33.65
C THR A 333 -8.83 16.59 -34.62
N GLY A 334 -7.88 16.09 -35.42
CA GLY A 334 -7.04 16.91 -36.30
C GLY A 334 -5.81 17.56 -35.65
N SER A 335 -5.64 17.47 -34.32
CA SER A 335 -4.47 18.00 -33.59
C SER A 335 -3.14 17.26 -33.85
N GLY A 336 -3.13 16.25 -34.72
CA GLY A 336 -1.93 15.45 -35.00
C GLY A 336 -1.57 14.43 -33.92
N LYS A 337 -2.54 13.94 -33.13
CA LYS A 337 -2.31 12.94 -32.06
C LYS A 337 -1.60 11.66 -32.51
N SER A 338 -1.73 11.27 -33.78
CA SER A 338 -1.11 10.06 -34.32
C SER A 338 0.41 10.05 -34.18
N ILE A 339 1.06 11.21 -34.14
CA ILE A 339 2.52 11.32 -34.00
C ILE A 339 3.03 10.80 -32.65
N PHE A 340 2.21 10.92 -31.59
CA PHE A 340 2.57 10.44 -30.25
C PHE A 340 2.62 8.91 -30.18
N PHE A 341 1.87 8.21 -31.03
CA PHE A 341 1.75 6.75 -30.98
C PHE A 341 2.77 6.02 -31.86
N PHE A 342 3.38 6.70 -32.82
CA PHE A 342 4.26 6.06 -33.80
C PHE A 342 5.62 5.63 -33.22
N LYS A 343 6.06 6.25 -32.11
CA LYS A 343 7.34 5.90 -31.48
C LYS A 343 7.28 4.68 -30.55
N TYR A 344 6.10 4.29 -30.06
CA TYR A 344 5.95 3.02 -29.30
C TYR A 344 6.52 1.82 -30.06
N GLN A 345 6.48 1.85 -31.39
CA GLN A 345 6.82 0.72 -32.25
C GLN A 345 8.29 0.65 -32.68
N LEU A 346 9.08 1.70 -32.45
CA LEU A 346 10.49 1.80 -32.89
C LEU A 346 11.51 1.71 -31.75
N TYR A 347 11.08 1.91 -30.50
CA TYR A 347 11.94 1.84 -29.31
C TYR A 347 11.61 0.69 -28.37
N ILE A 348 10.50 -0.05 -28.59
CA ILE A 348 10.31 -1.40 -28.05
C ILE A 348 11.20 -2.33 -28.85
#